data_AF-A0A380JEN5-F1
#
_entry.id   AF-A0A380JEN5-F1
#
_cell.length_a   1.000
_cell.length_b   1.000
_cell.length_c   1.000
_cell.angle_alpha   90.00
_cell.angle_beta   90.00
_cell.angle_gamma   90.00
#
_symmetry.space_group_name_H-M   'P 1'
#
loop_
_entity.id
_entity.type
_entity.pdbx_description
1 polymer ?
#
loop_
_entity_poly.entity_id
_entity_poly.type
_entity_poly.pdbx_seq_one_letter_code
_entity_poly.pdbx_strand_id
1 'polypeptide(L)' 'MVTMSATNLRKDLFNTLENTIKYNEPVNVTTKQGNAVILSEDDYNGLLETLYL' A
#
# COMPACT_ATOMS: atom_id res chain seq x y z
N MET A 1 2.29 -4.89 8.11
CA MET A 1 2.68 -3.59 7.53
C MET A 1 4.14 -3.65 7.13
N VAL A 2 4.41 -3.58 5.82
CA VAL A 2 5.76 -3.63 5.26
C VAL A 2 6.24 -2.21 5.00
N THR A 3 7.51 -1.89 5.31
CA THR A 3 8.09 -0.59 4.98
C THR A 3 9.23 -0.77 4.00
N MET A 4 9.21 -0.05 2.88
CA MET A 4 10.24 -0.11 1.85
C MET A 4 10.51 1.27 1.24
N SER A 5 11.68 1.45 0.64
CA SER A 5 11.99 2.69 -0.09
C SER A 5 11.32 2.71 -1.47
N ALA A 6 11.08 3.90 -2.03
CA ALA A 6 10.60 4.03 -3.41
C ALA A 6 11.49 3.31 -4.44
N THR A 7 12.80 3.21 -4.18
CA THR A 7 13.72 2.47 -5.06
C THR A 7 13.49 0.97 -5.01
N ASN A 8 13.19 0.42 -3.83
CA ASN A 8 12.89 -1.00 -3.67
C ASN A 8 11.52 -1.31 -4.26
N LEU A 9 10.52 -0.46 -3.99
CA LEU A 9 9.19 -0.57 -4.60
C LEU A 9 9.30 -0.61 -6.13
N ARG A 10 10.08 0.29 -6.74
CA ARG A 10 10.22 0.32 -8.21
C ARG A 10 10.80 -0.98 -8.77
N LYS A 11 11.69 -1.66 -8.04
CA LYS A 11 12.29 -2.93 -8.48
C LYS A 11 11.31 -4.09 -8.40
N ASP A 12 10.36 -4.04 -7.48
CA ASP A 12 9.47 -5.15 -7.15
C ASP A 12 7.99 -4.74 -7.15
N LEU A 13 7.65 -3.79 -8.03
CA LEU A 13 6.36 -3.09 -8.00
C LEU A 13 5.19 -4.06 -8.15
N PHE A 14 5.25 -4.92 -9.17
CA PHE A 14 4.17 -5.87 -9.47
C PHE A 14 3.94 -6.86 -8.33
N ASN A 15 5.00 -7.46 -7.80
CA ASN A 15 4.91 -8.37 -6.66
C ASN A 15 4.37 -7.66 -5.41
N THR A 16 4.79 -6.43 -5.17
CA THR A 16 4.31 -5.63 -4.03
C THR A 16 2.81 -5.36 -4.15
N LEU A 17 2.33 -5.00 -5.35
CA LEU A 17 0.90 -4.79 -5.60
C LEU A 17 0.09 -6.08 -5.46
N GLU A 18 0.54 -7.19 -6.07
CA GLU A 18 -0.13 -8.49 -5.95
C GLU A 18 -0.22 -8.95 -4.50
N ASN A 19 0.86 -8.80 -3.71
CA ASN A 19 0.85 -9.15 -2.30
C ASN A 19 -0.08 -8.24 -1.48
N THR A 20 -0.08 -6.93 -1.77
CA THR A 20 -0.97 -5.98 -1.10
C THR A 20 -2.43 -6.33 -1.35
N ILE A 21 -2.79 -6.67 -2.59
CA ILE A 21 -4.16 -7.06 -2.97
C ILE A 21 -4.53 -8.43 -2.37
N LYS A 22 -3.63 -9.41 -2.45
CA LYS A 22 -3.93 -10.79 -2.06
C LYS A 22 -4.01 -11.00 -0.55
N TYR A 23 -3.16 -10.30 0.20
CA TYR A 23 -3.05 -10.47 1.65
C TYR A 23 -3.61 -9.30 2.45
N ASN A 24 -4.14 -8.26 1.78
CA ASN A 24 -4.58 -7.01 2.42
C ASN A 24 -3.52 -6.46 3.38
N GLU A 25 -2.26 -6.53 2.94
CA GLU A 25 -1.12 -6.07 3.73
C GLU A 25 -0.68 -4.68 3.28
N PRO A 26 -0.91 -3.62 4.07
CA PRO A 26 -0.49 -2.27 3.72
C PRO A 26 1.03 -2.16 3.61
N VAL A 27 1.47 -1.41 2.60
CA VAL A 27 2.88 -1.12 2.34
C VAL A 27 3.17 0.37 2.48
N ASN A 28 4.06 0.70 3.39
CA ASN A 28 4.62 2.04 3.53
C ASN A 28 5.81 2.23 2.61
N VAL A 29 5.74 3.25 1.78
CA VAL A 29 6.77 3.62 0.81
C VAL A 29 7.44 4.90 1.29
N THR A 30 8.71 4.80 1.67
CA THR A 30 9.50 5.95 2.11
C THR A 30 10.18 6.61 0.91
N THR A 31 10.02 7.92 0.80
CA THR A 31 10.63 8.75 -0.24
C THR A 31 11.38 9.92 0.40
N LYS A 32 12.20 10.64 -0.39
CA LYS A 32 12.87 11.85 0.10
C LYS A 32 11.92 13.01 0.42
N GLN A 33 10.70 12.97 -0.09
CA GLN A 33 9.69 14.03 0.03
C GLN A 33 8.60 13.70 1.07
N GLY A 34 8.64 12.50 1.65
CA GLY A 34 7.63 12.00 2.57
C GLY A 34 7.33 10.53 2.34
N ASN A 35 6.24 10.05 2.94
CA ASN A 35 5.84 8.65 2.88
C ASN A 35 4.51 8.52 2.11
N ALA A 36 4.37 7.45 1.34
CA ALA A 36 3.12 7.03 0.74
C ALA A 36 2.70 5.68 1.31
N VAL A 37 1.40 5.38 1.29
CA VAL A 37 0.86 4.09 1.72
C VAL A 37 0.15 3.45 0.53
N ILE A 38 0.44 2.20 0.26
CA ILE A 38 -0.25 1.39 -0.74
C ILE A 38 -1.18 0.43 0.01
N LEU A 39 -2.44 0.42 -0.42
CA LEU A 39 -3.54 -0.38 0.11
C LEU A 39 -4.23 -1.09 -1.06
N SER A 40 -4.91 -2.20 -0.78
CA SER A 40 -5.83 -2.78 -1.75
C SER A 40 -7.03 -1.83 -1.95
N GLU A 41 -7.62 -1.88 -3.13
CA GLU A 41 -8.83 -1.08 -3.41
C GLU A 41 -9.98 -1.49 -2.49
N ASP A 42 -10.12 -2.78 -2.21
CA ASP A 42 -11.12 -3.30 -1.25
C ASP A 42 -10.93 -2.73 0.15
N ASP A 43 -9.71 -2.69 0.69
CA ASP A 43 -9.43 -2.10 2.00
C ASP A 43 -9.70 -0.59 2.00
N TYR A 44 -9.32 0.11 0.93
CA TYR A 44 -9.59 1.54 0.79
C TYR A 44 -11.11 1.82 0.78
N ASN A 45 -11.87 1.04 0.04
CA ASN A 45 -13.33 1.16 -0.02
C ASN A 45 -13.98 0.82 1.33
N GLY A 46 -13.56 -0.26 2.00
CA GLY A 46 -14.08 -0.63 3.32
C GLY A 46 -13.81 0.44 4.40
N LEU A 47 -12.65 1.10 4.34
CA LEU A 47 -12.34 2.24 5.22
C LEU A 47 -13.25 3.43 4.94
N LEU A 48 -13.50 3.75 3.66
CA LEU A 48 -14.41 4.83 3.29
C LEU A 48 -15.84 4.53 3.71
N GLU A 49 -16.35 3.32 3.46
CA GLU A 49 -17.68 2.90 3.89
C GLU A 49 -17.86 3.07 5.40
N THR A 50 -16.86 2.69 6.21
CA THR A 50 -16.89 2.86 7.66
C THR A 50 -16.93 4.33 8.08
N LEU A 51 -16.24 5.22 7.34
CA LEU A 51 -16.20 6.65 7.64
C LEU A 51 -17.51 7.38 7.29
N TYR A 52 -18.26 6.86 6.31
CA TYR A 52 -19.52 7.44 5.86
C TYR A 52 -20.74 6.98 6.67
N LEU A 53 -20.61 5.94 7.49
CA LEU A 53 -21.62 5.46 8.45
C LEU A 53 -21.59 6.27 9.76
#